data_AF-A0A831X7L1-F1
#
_entry.id   AF-A0A831X7L1-F1
#
_cell.length_a   1.000
_cell.length_b   1.000
_cell.length_c   1.000
_cell.angle_alpha   90.00
_cell.angle_beta   90.00
_cell.angle_gamma   90.00
#
_symmetry.space_group_name_H-M   'P 1'
#
loop_
_entity.id
_entity.type
_entity.pdbx_description
1 polymer ?
#
loop_
_entity_poly.entity_id
_entity_poly.type
_entity_poly.pdbx_seq_one_letter_code
_entity_poly.pdbx_strand_id
1 'polypeptide(L)'
;MTSPSYVDVPGLNFDWLNLDTETGARLQATRRGLTLEQINTLTRYGVVDLDEAGAPVFKPRGALADPRSPRHARQYRSKADVWSESAMLLYEEANQRQWSSAVDIPWETIQPLPDDLEWAMCTLCTFLTQVEFIAGDLPGRFMEQVHPDHFESQLFLGTQIMDESRHLDVFRKRALVNGGGMVDAGFGAINLLSVDDFTEMTALLHLVGEGFVQTLFRMGELIAQNEAEKKIFRLSAQDESRHLAFGVTHMKYVMDTEPWRKEELHHYLDIQEGALAQSQQASLTTNPTTGEALAILAGGGIEHIDEGYAKLLLMRKRQVNEYMHRLEVIGLGDRRERMAPGLREFLDPVN
;
A
#
# COMPACT_ATOMS: atom_id res chain seq x y z
N MET A 1 -19.56 12.83 -32.37
CA MET A 1 -20.97 12.94 -32.81
C MET A 1 -21.72 13.68 -31.71
N THR A 2 -22.61 14.61 -32.05
CA THR A 2 -23.44 15.37 -31.10
C THR A 2 -24.51 14.47 -30.47
N SER A 3 -24.92 14.74 -29.22
CA SER A 3 -25.98 13.98 -28.55
C SER A 3 -27.29 13.99 -29.35
N PRO A 4 -28.14 12.94 -29.20
CA PRO A 4 -29.45 12.95 -29.82
C PRO A 4 -30.32 14.04 -29.19
N SER A 5 -30.90 14.93 -30.01
CA SER A 5 -31.85 15.92 -29.52
C SER A 5 -33.21 15.25 -29.31
N TYR A 6 -33.66 15.09 -28.07
CA TYR A 6 -34.98 14.52 -27.79
C TYR A 6 -36.05 15.61 -27.68
N VAL A 7 -37.27 15.25 -28.10
CA VAL A 7 -38.45 16.09 -28.31
C VAL A 7 -38.70 17.10 -27.19
N ASP A 8 -38.94 18.35 -27.57
CA ASP A 8 -39.33 19.44 -26.67
C ASP A 8 -40.79 19.25 -26.22
N VAL A 9 -40.99 18.83 -24.96
CA VAL A 9 -42.34 18.63 -24.38
C VAL A 9 -42.66 19.81 -23.45
N PRO A 10 -43.75 20.57 -23.70
CA PRO A 10 -44.08 21.74 -22.91
C PRO A 10 -44.17 21.43 -21.40
N GLY A 11 -43.42 22.18 -20.59
CA GLY A 11 -43.39 22.07 -19.14
C GLY A 11 -42.38 21.06 -18.58
N LEU A 12 -41.63 20.35 -19.43
CA LEU A 12 -40.54 19.45 -19.02
C LEU A 12 -39.19 19.97 -19.53
N ASN A 13 -38.17 19.95 -18.67
CA ASN A 13 -36.79 20.23 -19.07
C ASN A 13 -36.07 18.91 -19.33
N PHE A 14 -35.62 18.72 -20.57
CA PHE A 14 -34.84 17.56 -21.03
C PHE A 14 -33.39 17.92 -21.41
N ASP A 15 -32.84 19.01 -20.87
CA ASP A 15 -31.46 19.45 -21.17
C ASP A 15 -30.44 18.34 -20.86
N TRP A 16 -30.73 17.46 -19.89
CA TRP A 16 -29.90 16.29 -19.55
C TRP A 16 -29.83 15.22 -20.66
N LEU A 17 -30.74 15.22 -21.62
CA LEU A 17 -30.70 14.38 -22.83
C LEU A 17 -29.91 15.04 -23.97
N ASN A 18 -29.74 16.36 -23.93
CA ASN A 18 -29.19 17.19 -24.99
C ASN A 18 -27.76 17.67 -24.64
N LEU A 19 -26.87 16.73 -24.30
CA LEU A 19 -25.54 17.05 -23.77
C LEU A 19 -24.49 17.31 -24.87
N ASP A 20 -23.55 18.22 -24.65
CA ASP A 20 -22.35 18.36 -25.52
C ASP A 20 -21.17 17.52 -24.99
N THR A 21 -21.40 16.20 -24.87
CA THR A 21 -20.40 15.23 -24.41
C THR A 21 -20.02 14.23 -25.50
N GLU A 22 -18.92 13.50 -25.29
CA GLU A 22 -18.57 12.39 -26.17
C GLU A 22 -19.68 11.33 -26.12
N THR A 23 -20.37 11.14 -27.24
CA THR A 23 -21.43 10.14 -27.42
C THR A 23 -21.04 9.12 -28.49
N GLY A 24 -21.62 7.92 -28.39
CA GLY A 24 -21.37 6.84 -29.35
C GLY A 24 -20.15 5.97 -29.03
N ALA A 25 -19.39 6.27 -27.97
CA ALA A 25 -18.39 5.36 -27.43
C ALA A 25 -19.06 4.03 -27.04
N ARG A 26 -18.50 2.91 -27.52
CA ARG A 26 -18.98 1.56 -27.22
C ARG A 26 -17.83 0.73 -26.72
N LEU A 27 -17.92 0.28 -25.47
CA LEU A 27 -16.99 -0.69 -24.92
C LEU A 27 -17.51 -2.10 -25.19
N GLN A 28 -16.61 -3.00 -25.56
CA GLN A 28 -16.91 -4.42 -25.70
C GLN A 28 -16.27 -5.18 -24.56
N ALA A 29 -17.08 -5.95 -23.83
CA ALA A 29 -16.58 -6.83 -22.78
C ALA A 29 -15.64 -7.88 -23.38
N THR A 30 -14.54 -8.16 -22.69
CA THR A 30 -13.61 -9.23 -23.04
C THR A 30 -13.83 -10.44 -22.15
N ARG A 31 -12.99 -11.47 -22.29
CA ARG A 31 -12.94 -12.58 -21.32
C ARG A 31 -12.61 -12.13 -19.89
N ARG A 32 -12.01 -10.94 -19.72
CA ARG A 32 -11.72 -10.32 -18.42
C ARG A 32 -12.85 -9.41 -17.92
N GLY A 33 -13.99 -9.36 -18.60
CA GLY A 33 -15.08 -8.43 -18.29
C GLY A 33 -14.89 -7.07 -18.96
N LEU A 34 -15.48 -6.03 -18.35
CA LEU A 34 -15.29 -4.62 -18.68
C LEU A 34 -14.37 -4.00 -17.62
N THR A 35 -13.14 -3.67 -17.99
CA THR A 35 -12.12 -3.18 -17.04
C THR A 35 -11.90 -1.68 -17.16
N LEU A 36 -11.33 -1.07 -16.11
CA LEU A 36 -10.90 0.34 -16.14
C LEU A 36 -9.94 0.65 -17.29
N GLU A 37 -9.00 -0.27 -17.61
CA GLU A 37 -8.08 -0.10 -18.74
C GLU A 37 -8.83 0.12 -20.06
N GLN A 38 -9.94 -0.60 -20.29
CA GLN A 38 -10.73 -0.44 -21.51
C GLN A 38 -11.44 0.91 -21.53
N ILE A 39 -11.97 1.38 -20.40
CA ILE A 39 -12.56 2.71 -20.28
C ILE A 39 -11.50 3.77 -20.61
N ASN A 40 -10.27 3.57 -20.16
CA ASN A 40 -9.16 4.51 -20.37
C ASN A 40 -8.66 4.63 -21.81
N THR A 41 -9.13 3.78 -22.72
CA THR A 41 -8.87 3.92 -24.17
C THR A 41 -9.75 4.99 -24.83
N LEU A 42 -10.81 5.45 -24.15
CA LEU A 42 -11.72 6.46 -24.68
C LEU A 42 -11.16 7.87 -24.46
N THR A 43 -11.34 8.77 -25.42
CA THR A 43 -10.68 10.08 -25.41
C THR A 43 -11.06 10.96 -24.22
N ARG A 44 -12.36 11.18 -23.93
CA ARG A 44 -12.77 12.03 -22.80
C ARG A 44 -12.79 11.33 -21.45
N TYR A 45 -12.80 10.00 -21.44
CA TYR A 45 -12.93 9.20 -20.22
C TYR A 45 -11.59 8.63 -19.75
N GLY A 46 -10.56 8.64 -20.59
CA GLY A 46 -9.22 8.18 -20.31
C GLY A 46 -8.30 9.23 -19.68
N VAL A 47 -7.15 8.73 -19.22
CA VAL A 47 -6.12 9.48 -18.47
C VAL A 47 -4.84 9.72 -19.27
N VAL A 48 -4.75 9.17 -20.49
CA VAL A 48 -3.51 9.17 -21.29
C VAL A 48 -3.03 10.57 -21.57
N ASP A 49 -3.93 11.45 -22.04
CA ASP A 49 -3.61 12.83 -22.41
C ASP A 49 -3.94 13.85 -21.30
N LEU A 50 -3.95 13.41 -20.03
CA LEU A 50 -4.41 14.20 -18.89
C LEU A 50 -3.32 14.39 -17.81
N ASP A 51 -2.28 15.14 -18.17
CA ASP A 51 -1.16 15.45 -17.27
C ASP A 51 -1.54 16.39 -16.14
N GLU A 52 -2.53 17.28 -16.36
CA GLU A 52 -3.00 18.25 -15.39
C GLU A 52 -4.52 18.16 -15.22
N ALA A 53 -4.96 18.04 -13.98
CA ALA A 53 -6.37 17.99 -13.63
C ALA A 53 -7.06 19.34 -13.88
N GLY A 54 -8.37 19.27 -14.12
CA GLY A 54 -9.22 20.43 -14.35
C GLY A 54 -9.40 21.35 -13.14
N ALA A 55 -10.49 22.12 -13.16
CA ALA A 55 -10.89 22.88 -11.98
C ALA A 55 -11.21 21.89 -10.84
N PRO A 56 -10.79 22.17 -9.59
CA PRO A 56 -10.94 21.28 -8.45
C PRO A 56 -12.39 21.26 -7.98
N VAL A 57 -13.23 20.55 -8.71
CA VAL A 57 -14.66 20.35 -8.44
C VAL A 57 -14.95 18.86 -8.59
N PHE A 58 -15.94 18.36 -7.85
CA PHE A 58 -16.31 16.93 -7.89
C PHE A 58 -17.15 16.57 -9.12
N LYS A 59 -16.65 16.90 -10.31
CA LYS A 59 -17.17 16.32 -11.56
C LYS A 59 -16.46 14.99 -11.83
N PRO A 60 -17.17 13.92 -12.22
CA PRO A 60 -16.51 12.73 -12.76
C PRO A 60 -15.70 13.07 -14.02
N ARG A 61 -14.54 12.42 -14.22
CA ARG A 61 -13.75 12.58 -15.45
C ARG A 61 -14.62 12.31 -16.69
N GLY A 62 -14.50 13.18 -17.70
CA GLY A 62 -15.30 13.12 -18.93
C GLY A 62 -16.69 13.78 -18.85
N ALA A 63 -17.18 14.12 -17.65
CA ALA A 63 -18.44 14.83 -17.48
C ALA A 63 -18.29 16.36 -17.59
N LEU A 64 -19.40 17.04 -17.87
CA LEU A 64 -19.52 18.50 -17.72
C LEU A 64 -19.79 18.85 -16.26
N ALA A 65 -19.08 19.85 -15.72
CA ALA A 65 -19.39 20.40 -14.40
C ALA A 65 -20.53 21.42 -14.51
N ASP A 66 -21.40 21.48 -13.49
CA ASP A 66 -22.27 22.63 -13.31
C ASP A 66 -21.40 23.88 -13.05
N PRO A 67 -21.58 25.01 -13.75
CA PRO A 67 -20.81 26.24 -13.52
C PRO A 67 -20.84 26.77 -12.08
N ARG A 68 -21.80 26.33 -11.26
CA ARG A 68 -21.97 26.68 -9.86
C ARG A 68 -21.29 25.68 -8.90
N SER A 69 -20.63 24.65 -9.42
CA SER A 69 -19.98 23.62 -8.60
C SER A 69 -18.96 24.26 -7.64
N PRO A 70 -19.03 23.97 -6.32
CA PRO A 70 -18.09 24.53 -5.37
C PRO A 70 -16.70 23.95 -5.59
N ARG A 71 -15.67 24.78 -5.37
CA ARG A 71 -14.27 24.35 -5.42
C ARG A 71 -13.89 23.56 -4.17
N HIS A 72 -13.04 22.55 -4.34
CA HIS A 72 -12.45 21.76 -3.27
C HIS A 72 -10.96 22.05 -3.17
N ALA A 73 -10.51 22.68 -2.08
CA ALA A 73 -9.18 23.30 -2.04
C ALA A 73 -7.98 22.34 -1.94
N ARG A 74 -8.21 21.05 -1.62
CA ARG A 74 -7.17 20.10 -1.22
C ARG A 74 -6.85 19.03 -2.26
N GLN A 75 -7.05 19.30 -3.54
CA GLN A 75 -6.80 18.31 -4.59
C GLN A 75 -5.47 18.52 -5.29
N TYR A 76 -4.71 17.44 -5.44
CA TYR A 76 -3.56 17.38 -6.34
C TYR A 76 -4.00 17.65 -7.77
N ARG A 77 -3.16 18.38 -8.52
CA ARG A 77 -3.49 18.76 -9.90
C ARG A 77 -2.59 18.07 -10.91
N SER A 78 -1.30 17.94 -10.62
CA SER A 78 -0.41 17.21 -11.51
C SER A 78 -0.73 15.72 -11.42
N LYS A 79 -0.74 15.05 -12.57
CA LYS A 79 -0.82 13.60 -12.65
C LYS A 79 0.35 12.95 -11.92
N ALA A 80 1.55 13.54 -11.99
CA ALA A 80 2.73 13.02 -11.32
C ALA A 80 2.59 12.96 -9.80
N ASP A 81 1.75 13.80 -9.19
CA ASP A 81 1.55 13.83 -7.74
C ASP A 81 0.88 12.55 -7.21
N VAL A 82 0.01 11.91 -8.00
CA VAL A 82 -0.87 10.81 -7.51
C VAL A 82 -0.91 9.57 -8.39
N TRP A 83 -0.43 9.65 -9.64
CA TRP A 83 -0.63 8.60 -10.64
C TRP A 83 0.28 7.39 -10.44
N SER A 84 -0.27 6.21 -10.68
CA SER A 84 0.46 4.96 -10.75
C SER A 84 0.01 4.20 -12.00
N GLU A 85 0.96 3.82 -12.86
CA GLU A 85 0.66 3.08 -14.11
C GLU A 85 -0.07 1.76 -13.86
N SER A 86 0.10 1.18 -12.68
CA SER A 86 -0.52 -0.10 -12.32
C SER A 86 -1.86 0.03 -11.56
N ALA A 87 -2.30 1.25 -11.24
CA ALA A 87 -3.46 1.49 -10.36
C ALA A 87 -4.71 0.71 -10.78
N MET A 88 -5.04 0.75 -12.07
CA MET A 88 -6.22 0.05 -12.62
C MET A 88 -6.11 -1.47 -12.50
N LEU A 89 -4.97 -2.03 -12.92
CA LEU A 89 -4.75 -3.47 -12.88
C LEU A 89 -4.81 -3.99 -11.45
N LEU A 90 -4.17 -3.27 -10.53
CA LEU A 90 -4.12 -3.63 -9.13
C LEU A 90 -5.48 -3.52 -8.44
N TYR A 91 -6.27 -2.49 -8.78
CA TYR A 91 -7.65 -2.37 -8.31
C TYR A 91 -8.51 -3.57 -8.73
N GLU A 92 -8.46 -3.94 -10.01
CA GLU A 92 -9.21 -5.09 -10.54
C GLU A 92 -8.75 -6.42 -9.92
N GLU A 93 -7.44 -6.57 -9.72
CA GLU A 93 -6.86 -7.72 -9.03
C GLU A 93 -7.35 -7.80 -7.58
N ALA A 94 -7.30 -6.69 -6.83
CA ALA A 94 -7.71 -6.63 -5.44
C ALA A 94 -9.17 -7.07 -5.28
N ASN A 95 -10.07 -6.61 -6.14
CA ASN A 95 -11.49 -7.01 -6.12
C ASN A 95 -11.70 -8.52 -6.33
N GLN A 96 -10.85 -9.18 -7.12
CA GLN A 96 -10.95 -10.61 -7.40
C GLN A 96 -10.36 -11.49 -6.30
N ARG A 97 -9.45 -10.95 -5.49
CA ARG A 97 -8.68 -11.70 -4.49
C ARG A 97 -9.08 -11.41 -3.04
N GLN A 98 -10.30 -10.94 -2.83
CA GLN A 98 -10.85 -10.68 -1.50
C GLN A 98 -10.89 -11.96 -0.65
N TRP A 99 -10.63 -11.81 0.64
CA TRP A 99 -10.72 -12.87 1.65
C TRP A 99 -11.32 -12.32 2.94
N SER A 100 -11.76 -13.20 3.84
CA SER A 100 -12.35 -12.87 5.13
C SER A 100 -11.55 -13.50 6.27
N SER A 101 -11.05 -12.64 7.15
CA SER A 101 -10.38 -13.05 8.39
C SER A 101 -11.22 -14.01 9.24
N ALA A 102 -12.55 -13.95 9.16
CA ALA A 102 -13.44 -14.73 10.03
C ALA A 102 -13.65 -16.17 9.54
N VAL A 103 -13.68 -16.39 8.22
CA VAL A 103 -14.09 -17.68 7.64
C VAL A 103 -13.05 -18.32 6.72
N ASP A 104 -12.13 -17.53 6.16
CA ASP A 104 -11.09 -18.07 5.29
C ASP A 104 -9.86 -18.51 6.07
N ILE A 105 -9.67 -18.06 7.32
CA ILE A 105 -8.59 -18.56 8.18
C ILE A 105 -9.06 -19.83 8.90
N PRO A 106 -8.30 -20.95 8.86
CA PRO A 106 -8.67 -22.20 9.50
C PRO A 106 -8.40 -22.14 11.01
N TRP A 107 -9.14 -21.29 11.72
CA TRP A 107 -8.99 -21.01 13.15
C TRP A 107 -9.04 -22.28 14.01
N GLU A 108 -9.78 -23.30 13.59
CA GLU A 108 -9.88 -24.61 14.23
C GLU A 108 -8.54 -25.38 14.29
N THR A 109 -7.55 -24.99 13.48
CA THR A 109 -6.21 -25.59 13.48
C THR A 109 -5.32 -25.04 14.61
N ILE A 110 -5.72 -23.96 15.27
CA ILE A 110 -4.96 -23.38 16.37
C ILE A 110 -5.07 -24.29 17.60
N GLN A 111 -3.92 -24.54 18.21
CA GLN A 111 -3.76 -25.32 19.43
C GLN A 111 -2.98 -24.48 20.46
N PRO A 112 -3.09 -24.77 21.76
CA PRO A 112 -2.25 -24.17 22.79
C PRO A 112 -0.77 -24.28 22.42
N LEU A 113 -0.05 -23.15 22.48
CA LEU A 113 1.39 -23.08 22.28
C LEU A 113 2.11 -23.00 23.63
N PRO A 114 3.40 -23.34 23.70
CA PRO A 114 4.26 -22.94 24.81
C PRO A 114 4.18 -21.43 25.09
N ASP A 115 4.25 -21.04 26.36
CA ASP A 115 4.01 -19.66 26.80
C ASP A 115 4.93 -18.64 26.08
N ASP A 116 6.20 -18.98 25.90
CA ASP A 116 7.18 -18.11 25.22
C ASP A 116 6.81 -17.85 23.75
N LEU A 117 6.38 -18.89 23.03
CA LEU A 117 5.90 -18.77 21.65
C LEU A 117 4.56 -18.04 21.56
N GLU A 118 3.61 -18.31 22.47
CA GLU A 118 2.31 -17.63 22.47
C GLU A 118 2.48 -16.13 22.76
N TRP A 119 3.27 -15.76 23.77
CA TRP A 119 3.52 -14.35 24.07
C TRP A 119 4.34 -13.64 22.99
N ALA A 120 5.29 -14.32 22.35
CA ALA A 120 5.98 -13.77 21.18
C ALA A 120 5.03 -13.53 20.01
N MET A 121 4.12 -14.46 19.72
CA MET A 121 3.09 -14.28 18.67
C MET A 121 2.12 -13.16 19.02
N CYS A 122 1.66 -13.08 20.28
CA CYS A 122 0.82 -11.98 20.77
C CYS A 122 1.51 -10.63 20.63
N THR A 123 2.81 -10.57 20.92
CA THR A 123 3.63 -9.36 20.78
C THR A 123 3.72 -8.92 19.33
N LEU A 124 4.07 -9.85 18.42
CA LEU A 124 4.13 -9.57 16.99
C LEU A 124 2.76 -9.13 16.45
N CYS A 125 1.68 -9.84 16.78
CA CYS A 125 0.33 -9.52 16.32
C CYS A 125 -0.17 -8.17 16.87
N THR A 126 0.18 -7.83 18.11
CA THR A 126 -0.17 -6.53 18.70
C THR A 126 0.54 -5.40 17.96
N PHE A 127 1.84 -5.56 17.69
CA PHE A 127 2.61 -4.63 16.88
C PHE A 127 2.03 -4.48 15.47
N LEU A 128 1.79 -5.59 14.77
CA LEU A 128 1.21 -5.57 13.42
C LEU A 128 -0.15 -4.89 13.41
N THR A 129 -1.03 -5.20 14.37
CA THR A 129 -2.33 -4.51 14.50
C THR A 129 -2.17 -2.98 14.53
N GLN A 130 -1.18 -2.45 15.25
CA GLN A 130 -0.89 -1.02 15.30
C GLN A 130 -0.33 -0.48 13.98
N VAL A 131 0.54 -1.24 13.30
CA VAL A 131 1.05 -0.89 11.97
C VAL A 131 -0.08 -0.79 10.96
N GLU A 132 -1.02 -1.73 10.95
CA GLU A 132 -2.10 -1.73 9.96
C GLU A 132 -3.10 -0.58 10.18
N PHE A 133 -3.26 -0.08 11.41
CA PHE A 133 -3.98 1.18 11.64
C PHE A 133 -3.34 2.34 10.87
N ILE A 134 -2.01 2.45 10.95
CA ILE A 134 -1.26 3.54 10.34
C ILE A 134 -1.23 3.36 8.81
N ALA A 135 -1.00 2.13 8.35
CA ALA A 135 -1.00 1.78 6.92
C ALA A 135 -2.38 1.96 6.27
N GLY A 136 -3.49 1.86 7.03
CA GLY A 136 -4.83 2.20 6.53
C GLY A 136 -5.14 3.71 6.59
N ASP A 137 -4.86 4.36 7.72
CA ASP A 137 -5.21 5.77 7.95
C ASP A 137 -4.43 6.72 7.03
N LEU A 138 -3.17 6.43 6.74
CA LEU A 138 -2.31 7.32 5.96
C LEU A 138 -2.77 7.41 4.49
N PRO A 139 -2.94 6.31 3.72
CA PRO A 139 -3.60 6.33 2.41
C PRO A 139 -5.01 6.94 2.46
N GLY A 140 -5.79 6.63 3.50
CA GLY A 140 -7.14 7.18 3.70
C GLY A 140 -7.17 8.71 3.75
N ARG A 141 -6.16 9.33 4.38
CA ARG A 141 -6.00 10.80 4.44
C ARG A 141 -5.75 11.43 3.07
N PHE A 142 -5.04 10.74 2.20
CA PHE A 142 -4.74 11.22 0.85
C PHE A 142 -5.85 10.90 -0.16
N MET A 143 -6.72 9.94 0.13
CA MET A 143 -7.83 9.53 -0.74
C MET A 143 -8.75 10.69 -1.13
N GLU A 144 -9.04 11.63 -0.21
CA GLU A 144 -9.86 12.83 -0.52
C GLU A 144 -9.15 13.86 -1.41
N GLN A 145 -7.82 13.80 -1.46
CA GLN A 145 -6.95 14.74 -2.17
C GLN A 145 -6.66 14.29 -3.61
N VAL A 146 -6.97 13.05 -3.95
CA VAL A 146 -6.92 12.58 -5.34
C VAL A 146 -8.03 13.27 -6.14
N HIS A 147 -7.65 13.99 -7.20
CA HIS A 147 -8.62 14.65 -8.07
C HIS A 147 -9.47 13.60 -8.82
N PRO A 148 -10.78 13.84 -9.06
CA PRO A 148 -11.62 12.95 -9.86
C PRO A 148 -11.14 12.67 -11.29
N ASP A 149 -10.19 13.47 -11.79
CA ASP A 149 -9.55 13.28 -13.09
C ASP A 149 -8.45 12.19 -13.04
N HIS A 150 -8.05 11.74 -11.84
CA HIS A 150 -7.08 10.67 -11.60
C HIS A 150 -7.67 9.63 -10.62
N PHE A 151 -8.98 9.40 -10.70
CA PHE A 151 -9.73 8.58 -9.75
C PHE A 151 -9.26 7.13 -9.62
N GLU A 152 -8.47 6.61 -10.55
CA GLU A 152 -7.93 5.25 -10.50
C GLU A 152 -7.01 5.05 -9.30
N SER A 153 -6.20 6.06 -8.97
CA SER A 153 -5.39 6.03 -7.75
C SER A 153 -6.31 5.99 -6.53
N GLN A 154 -7.39 6.77 -6.51
CA GLN A 154 -8.37 6.75 -5.43
C GLN A 154 -9.02 5.36 -5.27
N LEU A 155 -9.41 4.72 -6.38
CA LEU A 155 -9.98 3.38 -6.36
C LEU A 155 -9.01 2.35 -5.77
N PHE A 156 -7.74 2.41 -6.16
CA PHE A 156 -6.71 1.54 -5.60
C PHE A 156 -6.53 1.76 -4.09
N LEU A 157 -6.39 3.01 -3.63
CA LEU A 157 -6.26 3.32 -2.20
C LEU A 157 -7.46 2.80 -1.40
N GLY A 158 -8.66 2.85 -1.98
CA GLY A 158 -9.86 2.24 -1.38
C GLY A 158 -9.72 0.73 -1.16
N THR A 159 -9.07 0.01 -2.08
CA THR A 159 -8.79 -1.42 -1.91
C THR A 159 -7.69 -1.68 -0.89
N GLN A 160 -6.65 -0.84 -0.83
CA GLN A 160 -5.61 -0.90 0.19
C GLN A 160 -6.20 -0.73 1.59
N ILE A 161 -7.02 0.29 1.82
CA ILE A 161 -7.70 0.51 3.11
C ILE A 161 -8.52 -0.73 3.54
N MET A 162 -9.17 -1.40 2.59
CA MET A 162 -9.91 -2.64 2.86
C MET A 162 -8.99 -3.83 3.18
N ASP A 163 -7.82 -3.92 2.55
CA ASP A 163 -6.79 -4.90 2.89
C ASP A 163 -6.28 -4.66 4.32
N GLU A 164 -5.87 -3.42 4.64
CA GLU A 164 -5.38 -3.05 5.98
C GLU A 164 -6.41 -3.28 7.08
N SER A 165 -7.68 -3.01 6.79
CA SER A 165 -8.78 -3.31 7.72
C SER A 165 -8.88 -4.80 8.05
N ARG A 166 -8.58 -5.68 7.08
CA ARG A 166 -8.55 -7.13 7.31
C ARG A 166 -7.30 -7.57 8.05
N HIS A 167 -6.16 -6.97 7.77
CA HIS A 167 -4.89 -7.30 8.43
C HIS A 167 -4.98 -6.91 9.92
N LEU A 168 -5.49 -5.71 10.21
CA LEU A 168 -5.80 -5.26 11.56
C LEU A 168 -6.69 -6.26 12.30
N ASP A 169 -7.80 -6.67 11.69
CA ASP A 169 -8.76 -7.59 12.28
C ASP A 169 -8.18 -9.00 12.48
N VAL A 170 -7.42 -9.53 11.51
CA VAL A 170 -6.87 -10.89 11.59
C VAL A 170 -5.76 -11.01 12.63
N PHE A 171 -4.85 -10.03 12.72
CA PHE A 171 -3.78 -10.05 13.72
C PHE A 171 -4.33 -9.87 15.13
N ARG A 172 -5.33 -8.99 15.29
CA ARG A 172 -6.05 -8.88 16.57
C ARG A 172 -6.73 -10.18 16.97
N LYS A 173 -7.42 -10.86 16.03
CA LYS A 173 -8.02 -12.19 16.30
C LYS A 173 -6.97 -13.19 16.71
N ARG A 174 -5.82 -13.25 16.01
CA ARG A 174 -4.75 -14.18 16.35
C ARG A 174 -4.17 -13.92 17.74
N ALA A 175 -3.98 -12.66 18.14
CA ALA A 175 -3.49 -12.33 19.48
C ALA A 175 -4.42 -12.81 20.61
N LEU A 176 -5.71 -13.04 20.33
CA LEU A 176 -6.73 -13.34 21.35
C LEU A 176 -7.20 -14.81 21.34
N VAL A 177 -7.16 -15.48 20.19
CA VAL A 177 -7.83 -16.77 19.99
C VAL A 177 -7.29 -17.92 20.86
N ASN A 178 -6.00 -17.89 21.23
CA ASN A 178 -5.37 -18.95 22.03
C ASN A 178 -5.27 -18.62 23.53
N GLY A 179 -6.02 -17.61 24.01
CA GLY A 179 -6.02 -17.21 25.43
C GLY A 179 -4.83 -16.36 25.88
N GLY A 180 -4.01 -15.88 24.94
CA GLY A 180 -3.01 -14.83 25.17
C GLY A 180 -3.66 -13.45 25.35
N GLY A 181 -3.13 -12.42 24.69
CA GLY A 181 -3.69 -11.07 24.80
C GLY A 181 -2.99 -10.01 23.96
N MET A 182 -3.63 -8.85 23.86
CA MET A 182 -2.96 -7.65 23.36
C MET A 182 -1.95 -7.17 24.40
N VAL A 183 -0.71 -6.92 23.98
CA VAL A 183 0.38 -6.43 24.85
C VAL A 183 0.71 -4.96 24.55
N ASP A 184 1.79 -4.45 25.13
CA ASP A 184 2.31 -3.13 24.76
C ASP A 184 2.86 -3.16 23.33
N ALA A 185 2.28 -2.34 22.44
CA ALA A 185 2.71 -2.20 21.06
C ALA A 185 3.90 -1.23 20.89
N GLY A 186 4.24 -0.47 21.94
CA GLY A 186 5.20 0.63 21.85
C GLY A 186 4.70 1.76 20.94
N PHE A 187 5.64 2.51 20.37
CA PHE A 187 5.34 3.67 19.52
C PHE A 187 4.95 3.31 18.08
N GLY A 188 5.25 2.09 17.62
CA GLY A 188 4.92 1.65 16.26
C GLY A 188 5.47 2.58 15.18
N ALA A 189 4.82 2.59 14.02
CA ALA A 189 5.21 3.43 12.88
C ALA A 189 4.70 4.88 12.95
N ILE A 190 4.47 5.43 14.16
CA ILE A 190 3.72 6.68 14.35
C ILE A 190 4.31 7.89 13.60
N ASN A 191 5.61 7.86 13.29
CA ASN A 191 6.27 8.90 12.49
C ASN A 191 5.72 9.00 11.07
N LEU A 192 5.14 7.93 10.51
CA LEU A 192 4.48 7.99 9.20
C LEU A 192 3.24 8.90 9.22
N LEU A 193 2.63 9.13 10.39
CA LEU A 193 1.46 10.00 10.49
C LEU A 193 1.79 11.48 10.30
N SER A 194 3.06 11.90 10.33
CA SER A 194 3.47 13.28 10.04
C SER A 194 3.76 13.56 8.56
N VAL A 195 3.56 12.56 7.69
CA VAL A 195 3.72 12.74 6.25
C VAL A 195 2.59 13.62 5.70
N ASP A 196 2.97 14.60 4.90
CA ASP A 196 2.06 15.64 4.38
C ASP A 196 1.97 15.64 2.84
N ASP A 197 2.79 14.84 2.14
CA ASP A 197 2.75 14.68 0.68
C ASP A 197 2.46 13.25 0.21
N PHE A 198 1.77 13.10 -0.92
CA PHE A 198 1.38 11.81 -1.50
C PHE A 198 2.58 11.00 -1.98
N THR A 199 3.53 11.65 -2.65
CA THR A 199 4.74 11.00 -3.14
C THR A 199 5.65 10.65 -1.97
N GLU A 200 5.77 11.53 -0.96
CA GLU A 200 6.43 11.20 0.31
C GLU A 200 5.79 9.97 0.96
N MET A 201 4.46 9.93 1.08
CA MET A 201 3.72 8.78 1.61
C MET A 201 4.07 7.50 0.85
N THR A 202 4.05 7.55 -0.47
CA THR A 202 4.42 6.38 -1.27
C THR A 202 5.89 5.97 -1.09
N ALA A 203 6.81 6.94 -0.98
CA ALA A 203 8.21 6.66 -0.76
C ALA A 203 8.46 6.01 0.62
N LEU A 204 7.77 6.46 1.65
CA LEU A 204 8.00 6.00 3.03
C LEU A 204 7.18 4.77 3.40
N LEU A 205 5.88 4.79 3.12
CA LEU A 205 4.96 3.69 3.40
C LEU A 205 5.13 2.58 2.37
N HIS A 206 4.77 2.81 1.10
CA HIS A 206 4.73 1.73 0.11
C HIS A 206 6.13 1.16 -0.17
N LEU A 207 7.10 2.01 -0.52
CA LEU A 207 8.40 1.54 -1.01
C LEU A 207 9.30 0.94 0.10
N VAL A 208 9.32 1.59 1.27
CA VAL A 208 10.15 1.19 2.41
C VAL A 208 9.35 0.38 3.43
N GLY A 209 8.30 0.94 4.02
CA GLY A 209 7.54 0.32 5.12
C GLY A 209 6.91 -1.02 4.74
N GLU A 210 5.92 -0.99 3.85
CA GLU A 210 5.24 -2.15 3.28
C GLU A 210 6.24 -3.04 2.54
N GLY A 211 7.24 -2.46 1.86
CA GLY A 211 8.32 -3.23 1.26
C GLY A 211 9.10 -4.11 2.26
N PHE A 212 9.25 -3.69 3.52
CA PHE A 212 9.87 -4.48 4.58
C PHE A 212 8.86 -5.46 5.23
N VAL A 213 7.61 -5.02 5.44
CA VAL A 213 6.52 -5.85 5.99
C VAL A 213 6.16 -7.00 5.04
N GLN A 214 6.15 -6.76 3.72
CA GLN A 214 5.95 -7.79 2.71
C GLN A 214 7.02 -8.88 2.80
N THR A 215 8.30 -8.54 2.96
CA THR A 215 9.36 -9.55 3.16
C THR A 215 9.09 -10.36 4.43
N LEU A 216 8.65 -9.72 5.52
CA LEU A 216 8.26 -10.41 6.75
C LEU A 216 7.10 -11.38 6.50
N PHE A 217 6.02 -10.95 5.84
CA PHE A 217 4.87 -11.81 5.53
C PHE A 217 5.23 -12.95 4.57
N ARG A 218 6.08 -12.72 3.57
CA ARG A 218 6.60 -13.78 2.69
C ARG A 218 7.46 -14.79 3.44
N MET A 219 8.08 -14.39 4.54
CA MET A 219 8.79 -15.25 5.46
C MET A 219 7.91 -15.79 6.59
N GLY A 220 6.58 -15.60 6.51
CA GLY A 220 5.60 -16.05 7.49
C GLY A 220 5.72 -17.53 7.85
N GLU A 221 6.10 -18.40 6.90
CA GLU A 221 6.33 -19.83 7.16
C GLU A 221 7.43 -20.08 8.20
N LEU A 222 8.42 -19.18 8.31
CA LEU A 222 9.53 -19.28 9.26
C LEU A 222 9.10 -18.96 10.70
N ILE A 223 8.07 -18.14 10.86
CA ILE A 223 7.62 -17.60 12.16
C ILE A 223 6.28 -18.19 12.62
N ALA A 224 5.49 -18.73 11.69
CA ALA A 224 4.22 -19.34 11.98
C ALA A 224 4.36 -20.72 12.65
N GLN A 225 3.49 -20.96 13.62
CA GLN A 225 3.44 -22.15 14.48
C GLN A 225 2.32 -23.12 14.07
N ASN A 226 1.40 -22.70 13.20
CA ASN A 226 0.27 -23.50 12.72
C ASN A 226 -0.23 -23.06 11.34
N GLU A 227 -1.16 -23.82 10.75
CA GLU A 227 -1.69 -23.54 9.41
C GLU A 227 -2.54 -22.27 9.33
N ALA A 228 -3.21 -21.87 10.42
CA ALA A 228 -3.92 -20.61 10.48
C ALA A 228 -2.96 -19.42 10.30
N GLU A 229 -1.89 -19.36 11.09
CA GLU A 229 -0.87 -18.31 11.01
C GLU A 229 -0.17 -18.30 9.64
N LYS A 230 0.17 -19.46 9.09
CA LYS A 230 0.74 -19.53 7.73
C LYS A 230 -0.22 -18.96 6.69
N LYS A 231 -1.52 -19.25 6.81
CA LYS A 231 -2.53 -18.71 5.89
C LYS A 231 -2.69 -17.20 6.05
N ILE A 232 -2.67 -16.69 7.28
CA ILE A 232 -2.68 -15.24 7.57
C ILE A 232 -1.53 -14.57 6.82
N PHE A 233 -0.29 -14.99 7.06
CA PHE A 233 0.87 -14.36 6.42
C PHE A 233 0.87 -14.48 4.89
N ARG A 234 0.41 -15.60 4.32
CA ARG A 234 0.32 -15.75 2.85
C ARG A 234 -0.70 -14.80 2.23
N LEU A 235 -1.86 -14.62 2.87
CA LEU A 235 -2.91 -13.71 2.38
C LEU A 235 -2.48 -12.26 2.54
N SER A 236 -1.91 -11.88 3.69
CA SER A 236 -1.36 -10.53 3.88
C SER A 236 -0.22 -10.25 2.88
N ALA A 237 0.70 -11.18 2.65
CA ALA A 237 1.77 -11.01 1.65
C ALA A 237 1.23 -10.80 0.22
N GLN A 238 0.10 -11.42 -0.13
CA GLN A 238 -0.56 -11.22 -1.42
C GLN A 238 -1.11 -9.80 -1.55
N ASP A 239 -1.64 -9.25 -0.46
CA ASP A 239 -2.21 -7.91 -0.42
C ASP A 239 -1.12 -6.83 -0.48
N GLU A 240 -0.10 -6.95 0.38
CA GLU A 240 1.10 -6.09 0.39
C GLU A 240 1.81 -6.04 -0.96
N SER A 241 1.77 -7.13 -1.72
CA SER A 241 2.36 -7.16 -3.07
C SER A 241 1.72 -6.16 -4.01
N ARG A 242 0.42 -5.86 -3.83
CA ARG A 242 -0.28 -4.86 -4.64
C ARG A 242 0.06 -3.45 -4.18
N HIS A 243 0.09 -3.19 -2.87
CA HIS A 243 0.43 -1.87 -2.31
C HIS A 243 1.85 -1.46 -2.69
N LEU A 244 2.80 -2.39 -2.55
CA LEU A 244 4.17 -2.20 -3.00
C LEU A 244 4.28 -1.95 -4.52
N ALA A 245 3.52 -2.70 -5.33
CA ALA A 245 3.53 -2.52 -6.78
C ALA A 245 2.99 -1.15 -7.20
N PHE A 246 1.92 -0.68 -6.55
CA PHE A 246 1.39 0.66 -6.74
C PHE A 246 2.46 1.71 -6.43
N GLY A 247 3.13 1.57 -5.29
CA GLY A 247 4.16 2.50 -4.87
C GLY A 247 5.36 2.54 -5.81
N VAL A 248 5.90 1.37 -6.19
CA VAL A 248 7.03 1.28 -7.14
C VAL A 248 6.68 1.94 -8.47
N THR A 249 5.48 1.71 -8.99
CA THR A 249 5.08 2.27 -10.29
C THR A 249 4.71 3.74 -10.24
N HIS A 250 4.20 4.24 -9.11
CA HIS A 250 4.08 5.69 -8.86
C HIS A 250 5.45 6.37 -8.83
N MET A 251 6.39 5.86 -8.03
CA MET A 251 7.73 6.42 -7.90
C MET A 251 8.49 6.38 -9.23
N LYS A 252 8.32 5.30 -9.99
CA LYS A 252 8.85 5.22 -11.36
C LYS A 252 8.27 6.29 -12.27
N TYR A 253 6.96 6.52 -12.22
CA TYR A 253 6.32 7.56 -13.02
C TYR A 253 6.86 8.96 -12.66
N VAL A 254 6.99 9.27 -11.37
CA VAL A 254 7.62 10.52 -10.90
C VAL A 254 9.05 10.64 -11.41
N MET A 255 9.87 9.59 -11.31
CA MET A 255 11.26 9.64 -11.78
C MET A 255 11.39 9.76 -13.31
N ASP A 256 10.47 9.18 -14.06
CA ASP A 256 10.47 9.23 -15.53
C ASP A 256 9.94 10.58 -16.05
N THR A 257 9.05 11.25 -15.33
CA THR A 257 8.37 12.50 -15.77
C THR A 257 8.88 13.77 -15.09
N GLU A 258 9.32 13.67 -13.83
CA GLU A 258 9.79 14.76 -12.99
C GLU A 258 11.18 14.48 -12.37
N PRO A 259 12.22 14.19 -13.18
CA PRO A 259 13.54 13.80 -12.68
C PRO A 259 14.22 14.86 -11.79
N TRP A 260 13.76 16.12 -11.83
CA TRP A 260 14.23 17.17 -10.93
C TRP A 260 13.86 16.94 -9.45
N ARG A 261 12.85 16.11 -9.16
CA ARG A 261 12.47 15.70 -7.79
C ARG A 261 13.40 14.65 -7.20
N LYS A 262 14.41 14.17 -7.94
CA LYS A 262 15.32 13.12 -7.47
C LYS A 262 15.94 13.39 -6.09
N GLU A 263 16.39 14.62 -5.82
CA GLU A 263 16.98 14.97 -4.52
C GLU A 263 15.95 15.04 -3.39
N GLU A 264 14.72 15.45 -3.69
CA GLU A 264 13.59 15.40 -2.75
C GLU A 264 13.31 13.94 -2.34
N LEU A 265 13.25 13.02 -3.31
CA LEU A 265 13.06 11.61 -3.01
C LEU A 265 14.20 11.01 -2.19
N HIS A 266 15.45 11.36 -2.52
CA HIS A 266 16.59 10.95 -1.71
C HIS A 266 16.51 11.50 -0.28
N HIS A 267 16.00 12.71 -0.09
CA HIS A 267 15.80 13.29 1.24
C HIS A 267 14.76 12.50 2.06
N TYR A 268 13.63 12.11 1.46
CA TYR A 268 12.65 11.24 2.11
C TYR A 268 13.29 9.92 2.57
N LEU A 269 14.06 9.29 1.68
CA LEU A 269 14.75 8.04 2.00
C LEU A 269 15.84 8.23 3.08
N ASP A 270 16.55 9.36 3.12
CA ASP A 270 17.53 9.65 4.18
C ASP A 270 16.89 9.64 5.57
N ILE A 271 15.72 10.27 5.70
CA ILE A 271 14.95 10.32 6.97
C ILE A 271 14.57 8.91 7.41
N GLN A 272 13.97 8.14 6.50
CA GLN A 272 13.45 6.82 6.83
C GLN A 272 14.55 5.79 7.09
N GLU A 273 15.62 5.80 6.30
CA GLU A 273 16.76 4.92 6.53
C GLU A 273 17.48 5.26 7.84
N GLY A 274 17.57 6.54 8.20
CA GLY A 274 18.08 6.99 9.49
C GLY A 274 17.25 6.42 10.66
N ALA A 275 15.92 6.44 10.55
CA ALA A 275 15.03 5.85 11.54
C ALA A 275 15.19 4.32 11.68
N LEU A 276 15.36 3.62 10.55
CA LEU A 276 15.57 2.16 10.53
C LEU A 276 16.93 1.76 11.11
N ALA A 277 17.98 2.50 10.79
CA ALA A 277 19.36 2.19 11.20
C ALA A 277 19.60 2.35 12.71
N GLN A 278 18.83 3.20 13.39
CA GLN A 278 19.04 3.50 14.80
C GLN A 278 18.30 2.57 15.77
N SER A 279 17.68 1.48 15.30
CA SER A 279 16.94 0.51 16.15
C SER A 279 15.94 1.21 17.09
N GLN A 280 15.28 2.25 16.58
CA GLN A 280 14.38 3.09 17.35
C GLN A 280 13.13 2.32 17.78
N GLN A 281 12.54 2.69 18.92
CA GLN A 281 11.28 2.11 19.39
C GLN A 281 10.13 2.27 18.38
N ALA A 282 10.22 3.25 17.49
CA ALA A 282 9.25 3.51 16.42
C ALA A 282 9.58 2.82 15.08
N SER A 283 10.55 1.91 15.05
CA SER A 283 10.93 1.21 13.83
C SER A 283 9.92 0.11 13.47
N LEU A 284 9.49 0.11 12.20
CA LEU A 284 8.53 -0.84 11.63
C LEU A 284 8.95 -2.30 11.73
N THR A 285 10.24 -2.57 11.82
CA THR A 285 10.70 -3.96 11.91
C THR A 285 11.90 -4.14 12.83
N THR A 286 12.66 -3.10 13.17
CA THR A 286 13.88 -3.19 14.00
C THR A 286 13.67 -2.71 15.43
N ASN A 287 12.42 -2.49 15.88
CA ASN A 287 12.20 -2.18 17.29
C ASN A 287 12.58 -3.41 18.17
N PRO A 288 13.18 -3.20 19.37
CA PRO A 288 13.72 -4.30 20.17
C PRO A 288 12.68 -5.36 20.53
N THR A 289 11.50 -4.96 20.99
CA THR A 289 10.44 -5.87 21.45
C THR A 289 9.93 -6.78 20.34
N THR A 290 9.69 -6.24 19.15
CA THR A 290 9.27 -7.03 17.99
C THR A 290 10.42 -7.87 17.46
N GLY A 291 11.67 -7.36 17.53
CA GLY A 291 12.86 -8.12 17.17
C GLY A 291 13.06 -9.36 18.03
N GLU A 292 12.92 -9.25 19.35
CA GLU A 292 12.98 -10.36 20.30
C GLU A 292 11.85 -11.37 20.07
N ALA A 293 10.61 -10.89 19.90
CA ALA A 293 9.47 -11.74 19.58
C ALA A 293 9.68 -12.52 18.28
N LEU A 294 10.13 -11.86 17.21
CA LEU A 294 10.46 -12.50 15.95
C LEU A 294 11.60 -13.52 16.09
N ALA A 295 12.60 -13.25 16.95
CA ALA A 295 13.69 -14.18 17.19
C ALA A 295 13.19 -15.44 17.92
N ILE A 296 12.36 -15.30 18.93
CA ILE A 296 11.73 -16.43 19.64
C ILE A 296 10.89 -17.27 18.66
N LEU A 297 10.04 -16.63 17.85
CA LEU A 297 9.20 -17.32 16.86
C LEU A 297 10.02 -18.06 15.79
N ALA A 298 11.03 -17.38 15.23
CA ALA A 298 11.89 -17.97 14.21
C ALA A 298 12.80 -19.06 14.78
N GLY A 299 13.22 -18.94 16.05
CA GLY A 299 14.02 -19.93 16.77
C GLY A 299 13.21 -21.17 17.18
N GLY A 300 11.89 -21.04 17.32
CA GLY A 300 11.03 -22.11 17.84
C GLY A 300 11.05 -22.20 19.37
N GLY A 301 11.31 -21.07 20.05
CA GLY A 301 11.32 -20.96 21.50
C GLY A 301 12.46 -20.08 22.03
N ILE A 302 12.33 -19.61 23.27
CA ILE A 302 13.31 -18.73 23.91
C ILE A 302 14.67 -19.40 24.12
N GLU A 303 14.70 -20.73 24.27
CA GLU A 303 15.94 -21.51 24.36
C GLU A 303 16.76 -21.48 23.06
N HIS A 304 16.13 -21.16 21.93
CA HIS A 304 16.73 -21.11 20.60
C HIS A 304 16.89 -19.68 20.07
N ILE A 305 16.91 -18.68 20.96
CA ILE A 305 16.90 -17.26 20.57
C ILE A 305 18.11 -16.87 19.70
N ASP A 306 19.28 -17.47 19.90
CA ASP A 306 20.47 -17.22 19.07
C ASP A 306 20.26 -17.68 17.61
N GLU A 307 19.65 -18.85 17.41
CA GLU A 307 19.25 -19.34 16.09
C GLU A 307 18.17 -18.44 15.46
N GLY A 308 17.25 -17.97 16.31
CA GLY A 308 16.25 -16.97 15.97
C GLY A 308 16.88 -15.69 15.41
N TYR A 309 17.84 -15.10 16.12
CA TYR A 309 18.55 -13.91 15.68
C TYR A 309 19.34 -14.14 14.39
N ALA A 310 19.98 -15.30 14.22
CA ALA A 310 20.64 -15.63 12.97
C ALA A 310 19.66 -15.64 11.78
N LYS A 311 18.46 -16.19 11.96
CA LYS A 311 17.38 -16.16 10.96
C LYS A 311 16.89 -14.74 10.69
N LEU A 312 16.78 -13.89 11.72
CA LEU A 312 16.41 -12.48 11.53
C LEU A 312 17.46 -11.70 10.76
N LEU A 313 18.76 -11.94 10.99
CA LEU A 313 19.80 -11.28 10.19
C LEU A 313 19.69 -11.62 8.70
N LEU A 314 19.33 -12.86 8.36
CA LEU A 314 19.03 -13.25 6.98
C LEU A 314 17.79 -12.53 6.43
N MET A 315 16.74 -12.38 7.24
CA MET A 315 15.55 -11.60 6.88
C MET A 315 15.89 -10.13 6.62
N ARG A 316 16.69 -9.50 7.48
CA ARG A 316 17.18 -8.12 7.31
C ARG A 316 17.98 -7.98 6.03
N LYS A 317 18.88 -8.92 5.78
CA LYS A 317 19.64 -8.97 4.53
C LYS A 317 18.72 -8.96 3.32
N ARG A 318 17.69 -9.79 3.35
CA ARG A 318 16.71 -9.87 2.27
C ARG A 318 15.90 -8.58 2.10
N GLN A 319 15.40 -8.00 3.19
CA GLN A 319 14.65 -6.73 3.16
C GLN A 319 15.46 -5.61 2.50
N VAL A 320 16.72 -5.45 2.90
CA VAL A 320 17.59 -4.39 2.35
C VAL A 320 17.89 -4.61 0.87
N ASN A 321 18.15 -5.85 0.44
CA ASN A 321 18.43 -6.12 -0.98
C ASN A 321 17.18 -6.03 -1.84
N GLU A 322 16.01 -6.47 -1.36
CA GLU A 322 14.74 -6.26 -2.05
C GLU A 322 14.40 -4.76 -2.15
N TYR A 323 14.67 -3.97 -1.12
CA TYR A 323 14.56 -2.51 -1.15
C TYR A 323 15.50 -1.88 -2.17
N MET A 324 16.79 -2.24 -2.16
CA MET A 324 17.75 -1.73 -3.13
C MET A 324 17.36 -2.08 -4.57
N HIS A 325 16.86 -3.29 -4.82
CA HIS A 325 16.38 -3.68 -6.14
C HIS A 325 15.21 -2.79 -6.61
N ARG A 326 14.26 -2.47 -5.73
CA ARG A 326 13.17 -1.55 -6.07
C ARG A 326 13.69 -0.15 -6.40
N LEU A 327 14.68 0.34 -5.66
CA LEU A 327 15.32 1.63 -5.92
C LEU A 327 16.00 1.65 -7.30
N GLU A 328 16.66 0.57 -7.70
CA GLU A 328 17.23 0.43 -9.05
C GLU A 328 16.14 0.49 -10.13
N VAL A 329 15.02 -0.22 -9.94
CA VAL A 329 13.88 -0.25 -10.87
C VAL A 329 13.28 1.15 -11.09
N ILE A 330 13.19 1.97 -10.04
CA ILE A 330 12.64 3.32 -10.13
C ILE A 330 13.67 4.38 -10.57
N GLY A 331 14.91 4.00 -10.86
CA GLY A 331 15.96 4.93 -11.34
C GLY A 331 16.77 5.61 -10.23
N LEU A 332 16.70 5.11 -8.99
CA LEU A 332 17.50 5.55 -7.83
C LEU A 332 18.62 4.55 -7.49
N GLY A 333 19.26 3.95 -8.49
CA GLY A 333 20.37 3.00 -8.27
C GLY A 333 21.58 3.60 -7.53
N ASP A 334 21.80 4.91 -7.67
CA ASP A 334 22.79 5.68 -6.91
C ASP A 334 22.52 5.69 -5.40
N ARG A 335 21.32 5.28 -4.96
CA ARG A 335 20.99 5.14 -3.55
C ARG A 335 21.92 4.17 -2.83
N ARG A 336 22.48 3.16 -3.51
CA ARG A 336 23.47 2.23 -2.93
C ARG A 336 24.65 2.96 -2.28
N GLU A 337 25.09 4.07 -2.86
CA GLU A 337 26.22 4.86 -2.36
C GLU A 337 25.82 5.87 -1.25
N ARG A 338 24.53 6.22 -1.19
CA ARG A 338 23.94 7.16 -0.22
C ARG A 338 23.31 6.50 0.99
N MET A 339 22.96 5.21 0.86
CA MET A 339 22.20 4.45 1.86
C MET A 339 22.83 4.54 3.25
N ALA A 340 22.01 4.70 4.29
CA ALA A 340 22.49 4.78 5.67
C ALA A 340 23.48 3.64 6.00
N PRO A 341 24.60 3.91 6.69
CA PRO A 341 25.67 2.93 6.90
C PRO A 341 25.19 1.60 7.48
N GLY A 342 24.28 1.63 8.49
CA GLY A 342 23.75 0.42 9.12
C GLY A 342 22.92 -0.46 8.19
N LEU A 343 22.26 0.09 7.17
CA LEU A 343 21.58 -0.70 6.14
C LEU A 343 22.57 -1.22 5.10
N ARG A 344 23.59 -0.42 4.76
CA ARG A 344 24.59 -0.77 3.75
C ARG A 344 25.35 -2.06 4.06
N GLU A 345 25.53 -2.38 5.34
CA GLU A 345 26.14 -3.63 5.83
C GLU A 345 25.41 -4.89 5.34
N PHE A 346 24.11 -4.77 5.04
CA PHE A 346 23.28 -5.87 4.57
C PHE A 346 23.24 -6.02 3.06
N LEU A 347 23.80 -5.08 2.29
CA LEU A 347 23.78 -5.15 0.84
C LEU A 347 24.66 -6.29 0.31
N ASP A 348 24.16 -6.99 -0.69
CA ASP A 348 24.97 -7.91 -1.47
C ASP A 348 26.06 -7.14 -2.23
N PRO A 349 27.23 -7.76 -2.49
CA PRO A 349 28.28 -7.15 -3.30
C PRO A 349 27.76 -6.84 -4.70
N VAL A 350 28.30 -5.78 -5.32
CA VAL A 350 28.02 -5.48 -6.74
C VAL A 350 28.72 -6.56 -7.57
N ASN A 351 27.95 -7.26 -8.41
CA ASN A 351 28.47 -8.27 -9.33
C ASN A 351 29.16 -7.65 -10.54
#